data_AF-A0A2X2BT20-F1
#
_entry.id   AF-A0A2X2BT20-F1
#
_cell.length_a   1.000
_cell.length_b   1.000
_cell.length_c   1.000
_cell.angle_alpha   90.00
_cell.angle_beta   90.00
_cell.angle_gamma   90.00
#
_symmetry.space_group_name_H-M   'P 1'
#
loop_
_entity.id
_entity.type
_entity.pdbx_description
1 polymer ?
#
loop_
_entity_poly.entity_id
_entity_poly.type
_entity_poly.pdbx_seq_one_letter_code
_entity_poly.pdbx_strand_id
1 'polypeptide(L)'
;MKAGRYIGVMSGTSLDGVDVVLAAISNKLVAQQANHFLPYPQTLRQRILAVCQGQPVTLHELGLLDAQLGELYAKAIMELLAKARLSAADITAIGCHGQTIWHEPESDIPFTMQIGDNNRVAALTGITTVGDFRRRDMAYGGQGAPLVPAFHLAVLGHPTEKRIVLNIGGIANISLLLPGVAVKGYDTGPGNMLLDSWNWVHNQTAYDDNGQWAATGNVNTQLLQEMLADPYFSRSAPKSTGREYFNTQWLHYHLAKVPNVFPEDVQATLVELTAISIAQQVQLNGGCERLLVCGGGAKKRSNYASSC
;
A
#
# COMPACT_ATOMS: atom_id res chain seq x y z
N MET A 1 14.29 9.22 19.95
CA MET A 1 14.61 7.84 19.52
C MET A 1 16.09 7.58 19.75
N LYS A 2 16.50 6.33 20.01
CA LYS A 2 17.93 5.96 20.02
C LYS A 2 18.45 6.19 18.60
N ALA A 3 19.51 6.99 18.45
CA ALA A 3 20.13 7.15 17.14
C ALA A 3 20.81 5.84 16.75
N GLY A 4 20.59 5.36 15.53
CA GLY A 4 21.12 4.06 15.11
C GLY A 4 20.66 3.64 13.72
N ARG A 5 21.08 2.43 13.34
CA ARG A 5 20.64 1.78 12.11
C ARG A 5 19.45 0.88 12.40
N TYR A 6 18.43 1.00 11.57
CA TYR A 6 17.22 0.18 11.63
C TYR A 6 17.00 -0.47 10.27
N ILE A 7 16.41 -1.66 10.29
CA ILE A 7 15.97 -2.34 9.08
C ILE A 7 14.45 -2.29 9.03
N GLY A 8 13.87 -1.83 7.92
CA GLY A 8 12.45 -1.96 7.64
C GLY A 8 12.20 -3.12 6.68
N VAL A 9 11.20 -3.95 6.96
CA VAL A 9 10.73 -5.04 6.08
C VAL A 9 9.28 -4.79 5.71
N MET A 10 8.99 -4.80 4.42
CA MET A 10 7.65 -4.65 3.87
C MET A 10 7.41 -5.67 2.76
N SER A 11 6.25 -6.32 2.78
CA SER A 11 5.69 -6.94 1.58
C SER A 11 4.34 -6.33 1.30
N GLY A 12 4.26 -5.60 0.19
CA GLY A 12 3.05 -4.93 -0.24
C GLY A 12 1.98 -5.91 -0.72
N THR A 13 0.76 -5.41 -0.88
CA THR A 13 -0.36 -6.22 -1.37
C THR A 13 -0.18 -6.73 -2.80
N SER A 14 0.78 -6.20 -3.57
CA SER A 14 1.07 -6.70 -4.92
C SER A 14 1.72 -8.10 -4.93
N LEU A 15 2.24 -8.56 -3.77
CA LEU A 15 2.86 -9.87 -3.59
C LEU A 15 4.03 -10.13 -4.55
N ASP A 16 4.74 -9.08 -4.97
CA ASP A 16 5.86 -9.21 -5.91
C ASP A 16 7.13 -9.70 -5.21
N GLY A 17 7.28 -9.40 -3.91
CA GLY A 17 8.44 -9.78 -3.12
C GLY A 17 8.52 -9.08 -1.76
N VAL A 18 9.72 -9.08 -1.22
CA VAL A 18 10.09 -8.46 0.05
C VAL A 18 10.98 -7.26 -0.22
N ASP A 19 10.54 -6.08 0.16
CA ASP A 19 11.36 -4.88 0.23
C ASP A 19 12.01 -4.81 1.62
N VAL A 20 13.34 -4.72 1.65
CA VAL A 20 14.08 -4.44 2.87
C VAL A 20 14.94 -3.18 2.72
N VAL A 21 14.88 -2.31 3.72
CA VAL A 21 15.59 -1.03 3.73
C VAL A 21 16.41 -0.90 4.99
N LEU A 22 17.68 -0.52 4.83
CA LEU A 22 18.55 -0.09 5.92
C LEU A 22 18.46 1.44 6.02
N ALA A 23 18.03 1.95 7.17
CA ALA A 23 17.95 3.38 7.43
C ALA A 23 18.75 3.78 8.67
N ALA A 24 19.50 4.87 8.57
CA ALA A 24 20.03 5.59 9.71
C ALA A 24 18.96 6.55 10.23
N ILE A 25 18.56 6.39 11.48
CA ILE A 25 17.51 7.18 12.13
C ILE A 25 18.11 7.90 13.34
N SER A 26 17.81 9.19 13.44
CA SER A 26 18.10 10.03 14.60
C SER A 26 16.94 11.00 14.82
N ASN A 27 17.02 11.85 15.85
CA ASN A 27 15.99 12.87 16.10
C ASN A 27 15.91 13.95 15.00
N LYS A 28 16.90 14.05 14.11
CA LYS A 28 16.97 15.09 13.07
C LYS A 28 16.94 14.55 11.64
N LEU A 29 17.12 13.24 11.47
CA LEU A 29 17.40 12.65 10.16
C LEU A 29 16.83 11.23 10.08
N VAL A 30 16.21 10.95 8.95
CA VAL A 30 16.00 9.60 8.43
C VAL A 30 16.71 9.54 7.09
N ALA A 31 17.71 8.68 6.96
CA ALA A 31 18.48 8.51 5.73
C ALA A 31 18.56 7.04 5.35
N GLN A 32 18.09 6.69 4.16
CA GLN A 32 18.29 5.37 3.58
C GLN A 32 19.77 5.17 3.26
N GLN A 33 20.38 4.10 3.77
CA GLN A 33 21.77 3.73 3.53
C GLN A 33 21.89 2.61 2.48
N ALA A 34 20.97 1.66 2.49
CA ALA A 34 20.91 0.58 1.53
C ALA A 34 19.47 0.07 1.39
N ASN A 35 19.19 -0.61 0.28
CA ASN A 35 17.97 -1.38 0.10
C ASN A 35 18.29 -2.70 -0.61
N HIS A 36 17.37 -3.64 -0.51
CA HIS A 36 17.39 -4.89 -1.22
C HIS A 36 15.95 -5.35 -1.47
N PHE A 37 15.74 -6.00 -2.61
CA PHE A 37 14.45 -6.56 -3.00
C PHE A 37 14.64 -8.05 -3.27
N LEU A 38 13.84 -8.88 -2.60
CA LEU A 38 13.85 -10.33 -2.79
C LEU A 38 12.51 -10.77 -3.37
N PRO A 39 12.43 -11.20 -4.65
CA PRO A 39 11.18 -11.65 -5.24
C PRO A 39 10.63 -12.88 -4.51
N TYR A 40 9.30 -12.98 -4.44
CA TYR A 40 8.66 -14.17 -3.89
C TYR A 40 8.88 -15.38 -4.81
N PRO A 41 9.23 -16.56 -4.25
CA PRO A 41 9.12 -17.80 -4.98
C PRO A 41 7.71 -17.97 -5.53
N GLN A 42 7.57 -18.34 -6.81
CA GLN A 42 6.29 -18.36 -7.51
C GLN A 42 5.22 -19.19 -6.78
N THR A 43 5.61 -20.35 -6.25
CA THR A 43 4.71 -21.24 -5.51
C THR A 43 4.22 -20.62 -4.20
N LEU A 44 5.10 -19.93 -3.46
CA LEU A 44 4.74 -19.20 -2.25
C LEU A 44 3.79 -18.04 -2.57
N ARG A 45 4.10 -17.26 -3.61
CA ARG A 45 3.25 -16.17 -4.09
C ARG A 45 1.83 -16.65 -4.40
N GLN A 46 1.69 -17.73 -5.16
CA GLN A 46 0.40 -18.30 -5.53
C GLN A 46 -0.43 -18.72 -4.32
N ARG A 47 0.21 -19.36 -3.33
CA ARG A 47 -0.47 -19.81 -2.11
C ARG A 47 -0.93 -18.62 -1.26
N ILE A 48 -0.09 -17.60 -1.06
CA ILE A 48 -0.47 -16.37 -0.36
C ILE A 48 -1.62 -15.67 -1.09
N LEU A 49 -1.53 -15.56 -2.43
CA LEU A 49 -2.56 -14.91 -3.23
C LEU A 49 -3.91 -15.61 -3.09
N ALA A 50 -3.93 -16.95 -3.10
CA ALA A 50 -5.16 -17.73 -2.90
C ALA A 50 -5.82 -17.39 -1.56
N VAL A 51 -5.04 -17.33 -0.47
CA VAL A 51 -5.56 -16.96 0.85
C VAL A 51 -6.11 -15.53 0.86
N CYS A 52 -5.36 -14.56 0.31
CA CYS A 52 -5.81 -13.17 0.21
C CYS A 52 -7.05 -12.98 -0.69
N GLN A 53 -7.36 -13.95 -1.56
CA GLN A 53 -8.55 -13.97 -2.43
C GLN A 53 -9.74 -14.68 -1.78
N GLY A 54 -9.66 -15.03 -0.48
CA GLY A 54 -10.74 -15.67 0.25
C GLY A 54 -10.92 -17.15 -0.08
N GLN A 55 -9.92 -17.80 -0.69
CA GLN A 55 -9.97 -19.25 -0.86
C GLN A 55 -9.92 -19.94 0.51
N PRO A 56 -10.63 -21.07 0.69
CA PRO A 56 -10.58 -21.83 1.93
C PRO A 56 -9.14 -22.20 2.31
N VAL A 57 -8.74 -21.89 3.54
CA VAL A 57 -7.40 -22.16 4.06
C VAL A 57 -7.49 -22.97 5.35
N THR A 58 -6.57 -23.92 5.53
CA THR A 58 -6.46 -24.66 6.79
C THR A 58 -5.52 -23.93 7.75
N LEU A 59 -5.67 -24.14 9.06
CA LEU A 59 -4.73 -23.60 10.05
C LEU A 59 -3.29 -24.09 9.82
N HIS A 60 -3.12 -25.33 9.34
CA HIS A 60 -1.83 -25.86 8.94
C HIS A 60 -1.20 -25.03 7.82
N GLU A 61 -1.95 -24.72 6.77
CA GLU A 61 -1.47 -23.93 5.65
C GLU A 61 -1.12 -22.50 6.08
N LEU A 62 -1.97 -21.86 6.89
CA LEU A 62 -1.70 -20.53 7.42
C LEU A 62 -0.41 -20.49 8.26
N GLY A 63 -0.21 -21.47 9.14
CA GLY A 63 1.01 -21.59 9.95
C GLY A 63 2.27 -21.87 9.11
N LEU A 64 2.13 -22.67 8.04
CA LEU A 64 3.23 -22.93 7.11
C LEU A 64 3.62 -21.67 6.35
N LEU A 65 2.65 -20.89 5.86
CA LEU A 65 2.91 -19.62 5.17
C LEU A 65 3.56 -18.59 6.11
N ASP A 66 3.09 -18.48 7.35
CA ASP A 66 3.66 -17.61 8.38
C ASP A 66 5.15 -17.91 8.64
N ALA A 67 5.47 -19.19 8.83
CA ALA A 67 6.85 -19.64 9.03
C ALA A 67 7.73 -19.39 7.79
N GLN A 68 7.25 -19.77 6.60
CA GLN A 68 7.98 -19.59 5.34
C GLN A 68 8.28 -18.12 5.04
N LEU A 69 7.34 -17.22 5.33
CA LEU A 69 7.54 -15.79 5.20
C LEU A 69 8.59 -15.28 6.19
N GLY A 70 8.58 -15.76 7.45
CA GLY A 70 9.62 -15.45 8.42
C GLY A 70 11.04 -15.82 7.93
N GLU A 71 11.19 -17.00 7.33
CA GLU A 71 12.48 -17.41 6.73
C GLU A 71 12.88 -16.53 5.55
N LEU A 72 11.91 -16.21 4.68
CA LEU A 72 12.15 -15.39 3.50
C LEU A 72 12.54 -13.95 3.87
N TYR A 73 11.91 -13.37 4.88
CA TYR A 73 12.27 -12.06 5.41
C TYR A 73 13.65 -12.07 6.04
N ALA A 74 13.97 -13.09 6.86
CA ALA A 74 15.31 -13.24 7.42
C ALA A 74 16.38 -13.34 6.31
N LYS A 75 16.11 -14.12 5.26
CA LYS A 75 16.99 -14.22 4.09
C LYS A 75 17.20 -12.86 3.44
N ALA A 76 16.14 -12.10 3.15
CA ALA A 76 16.24 -10.76 2.55
C ALA A 76 17.08 -9.81 3.42
N ILE A 77 16.91 -9.85 4.75
CA ILE A 77 17.69 -9.06 5.70
C ILE A 77 19.17 -9.43 5.66
N MET A 78 19.49 -10.73 5.69
CA MET A 78 20.88 -11.20 5.66
C MET A 78 21.57 -10.85 4.35
N GLU A 79 20.86 -10.93 3.21
CA GLU A 79 21.37 -10.48 1.91
C GLU A 79 21.62 -8.95 1.88
N LEU A 80 20.73 -8.15 2.48
CA LEU A 80 20.93 -6.71 2.66
C LEU A 80 22.17 -6.39 3.51
N LEU A 81 22.35 -7.10 4.63
CA LEU A 81 23.50 -6.92 5.52
C LEU A 81 24.81 -7.28 4.84
N ALA A 82 24.85 -8.41 4.12
CA ALA A 82 26.02 -8.81 3.33
C ALA A 82 26.37 -7.75 2.27
N LYS A 83 25.36 -7.26 1.54
CA LYS A 83 25.52 -6.17 0.55
C LYS A 83 26.06 -4.89 1.18
N ALA A 84 25.59 -4.53 2.37
CA ALA A 84 26.03 -3.35 3.12
C ALA A 84 27.35 -3.55 3.88
N ARG A 85 27.89 -4.78 3.93
CA ARG A 85 29.05 -5.18 4.74
C ARG A 85 28.87 -4.86 6.23
N LEU A 86 27.67 -5.12 6.74
CA LEU A 86 27.31 -4.94 8.14
C LEU A 86 26.99 -6.27 8.80
N SER A 87 27.11 -6.30 10.12
CA SER A 87 26.74 -7.42 10.98
C SER A 87 25.44 -7.14 11.73
N ALA A 88 24.85 -8.16 12.35
CA ALA A 88 23.69 -7.99 13.22
C ALA A 88 23.93 -7.00 14.37
N ALA A 89 25.16 -6.94 14.90
CA ALA A 89 25.54 -6.03 15.99
C ALA A 89 25.50 -4.54 15.60
N ASP A 90 25.54 -4.23 14.29
CA ASP A 90 25.44 -2.87 13.78
C ASP A 90 23.99 -2.35 13.72
N ILE A 91 23.01 -3.23 13.93
CA ILE A 91 21.58 -2.93 13.76
C ILE A 91 20.90 -2.82 15.13
N THR A 92 20.14 -1.75 15.31
CA THR A 92 19.41 -1.48 16.54
C THR A 92 18.14 -2.33 16.65
N ALA A 93 17.36 -2.40 15.58
CA ALA A 93 16.18 -3.26 15.50
C ALA A 93 15.72 -3.43 14.04
N ILE A 94 14.91 -4.46 13.81
CA ILE A 94 14.11 -4.65 12.61
C ILE A 94 12.67 -4.20 12.91
N GLY A 95 12.08 -3.42 12.01
CA GLY A 95 10.65 -3.19 11.93
C GLY A 95 10.04 -4.04 10.80
N CYS A 96 9.25 -5.05 11.14
CA CYS A 96 8.69 -6.00 10.19
C CYS A 96 7.17 -5.84 10.11
N HIS A 97 6.68 -5.33 8.98
CA HIS A 97 5.24 -5.23 8.75
C HIS A 97 4.58 -6.59 8.58
N GLY A 98 5.29 -7.52 7.93
CA GLY A 98 4.74 -8.80 7.49
C GLY A 98 3.94 -8.69 6.18
N GLN A 99 3.16 -9.72 5.91
CA GLN A 99 2.25 -9.82 4.78
C GLN A 99 0.81 -9.71 5.27
N THR A 100 0.07 -8.70 4.82
CA THR A 100 -1.37 -8.62 5.11
C THR A 100 -2.10 -9.77 4.42
N ILE A 101 -2.84 -10.54 5.22
CA ILE A 101 -3.77 -11.59 4.75
C ILE A 101 -5.20 -11.08 4.79
N TRP A 102 -5.55 -10.34 5.85
CA TRP A 102 -6.89 -9.80 6.04
C TRP A 102 -6.87 -8.45 6.74
N HIS A 103 -7.79 -7.57 6.38
CA HIS A 103 -7.96 -6.26 7.01
C HIS A 103 -9.44 -5.92 7.04
N GLU A 104 -10.01 -5.83 8.23
CA GLU A 104 -11.44 -5.64 8.40
C GLU A 104 -11.70 -4.70 9.60
N PRO A 105 -11.47 -3.39 9.41
CA PRO A 105 -11.66 -2.38 10.46
C PRO A 105 -13.13 -2.06 10.75
N GLU A 106 -14.07 -2.46 9.88
CA GLU A 106 -15.50 -2.11 9.96
C GLU A 106 -16.41 -3.28 10.43
N SER A 107 -15.86 -4.44 10.78
CA SER A 107 -16.65 -5.55 11.32
C SER A 107 -17.12 -5.28 12.75
N ASP A 108 -18.09 -6.07 13.24
CA ASP A 108 -18.61 -5.98 14.62
C ASP A 108 -17.48 -6.05 15.67
N ILE A 109 -16.43 -6.82 15.38
CA ILE A 109 -15.19 -6.89 16.15
C ILE A 109 -14.02 -6.61 15.18
N PRO A 110 -13.59 -5.35 15.04
CA PRO A 110 -12.55 -4.95 14.09
C PRO A 110 -11.26 -5.73 14.27
N PHE A 111 -10.67 -6.19 13.18
CA PHE A 111 -9.40 -6.90 13.23
C PHE A 111 -8.58 -6.77 11.94
N THR A 112 -7.32 -7.16 12.05
CA THR A 112 -6.41 -7.29 10.90
C THR A 112 -5.42 -8.39 11.17
N MET A 113 -4.98 -9.05 10.11
CA MET A 113 -4.06 -10.18 10.17
C MET A 113 -2.90 -9.94 9.22
N GLN A 114 -1.70 -9.85 9.81
CA GLN A 114 -0.44 -9.90 9.10
C GLN A 114 0.29 -11.18 9.50
N ILE A 115 0.84 -11.90 8.53
CA ILE A 115 1.67 -13.09 8.77
C ILE A 115 3.13 -12.84 8.38
N GLY A 116 4.01 -13.71 8.85
CA GLY A 116 5.45 -13.60 8.77
C GLY A 116 6.03 -13.63 10.16
N ASP A 117 6.51 -14.81 10.57
CA ASP A 117 6.92 -15.09 11.94
C ASP A 117 8.09 -14.19 12.39
N ASN A 118 7.77 -13.15 13.16
CA ASN A 118 8.74 -12.23 13.73
C ASN A 118 9.73 -12.90 14.69
N ASN A 119 9.34 -14.01 15.34
CA ASN A 119 10.25 -14.75 16.23
C ASN A 119 11.31 -15.46 15.42
N ARG A 120 10.92 -16.05 14.28
CA ARG A 120 11.85 -16.68 13.35
C ARG A 120 12.75 -15.65 12.67
N VAL A 121 12.23 -14.47 12.31
CA VAL A 121 13.07 -13.35 11.84
C VAL A 121 14.12 -12.98 12.90
N ALA A 122 13.72 -12.81 14.16
CA ALA A 122 14.65 -12.48 15.24
C ALA A 122 15.69 -13.59 15.47
N ALA A 123 15.25 -14.86 15.48
CA ALA A 123 16.13 -16.01 15.72
C ALA A 123 17.16 -16.21 14.60
N LEU A 124 16.75 -16.06 13.33
CA LEU A 124 17.63 -16.26 12.18
C LEU A 124 18.59 -15.10 11.92
N THR A 125 18.19 -13.87 12.27
CA THR A 125 19.03 -12.67 12.06
C THR A 125 19.87 -12.32 13.28
N GLY A 126 19.48 -12.79 14.48
CA GLY A 126 20.09 -12.38 15.75
C GLY A 126 19.78 -10.92 16.15
N ILE A 127 18.78 -10.29 15.51
CA ILE A 127 18.43 -8.87 15.72
C ILE A 127 17.04 -8.78 16.35
N THR A 128 16.87 -7.88 17.32
CA THR A 128 15.55 -7.57 17.89
C THR A 128 14.57 -7.17 16.79
N THR A 129 13.47 -7.91 16.69
CA THR A 129 12.43 -7.68 15.67
C THR A 129 11.15 -7.17 16.33
N VAL A 130 10.67 -6.04 15.84
CA VAL A 130 9.38 -5.44 16.20
C VAL A 130 8.46 -5.57 15.01
N GLY A 131 7.26 -6.11 15.21
CA GLY A 131 6.25 -6.23 14.17
C GLY A 131 4.84 -6.06 14.72
N ASP A 132 3.84 -6.50 13.95
CA ASP A 132 2.42 -6.44 14.35
C ASP A 132 1.92 -5.01 14.69
N PHE A 133 2.31 -4.04 13.85
CA PHE A 133 2.06 -2.63 14.12
C PHE A 133 0.58 -2.25 14.11
N ARG A 134 -0.24 -2.91 13.27
CA ARG A 134 -1.62 -2.49 12.99
C ARG A 134 -2.60 -2.84 14.10
N ARG A 135 -2.46 -4.03 14.71
CA ARG A 135 -3.38 -4.47 15.76
C ARG A 135 -3.35 -3.57 16.98
N ARG A 136 -2.22 -2.91 17.27
CA ARG A 136 -2.13 -1.96 18.38
C ARG A 136 -3.01 -0.73 18.15
N ASP A 137 -3.07 -0.21 16.93
CA ASP A 137 -3.94 0.91 16.57
C ASP A 137 -5.42 0.51 16.66
N MET A 138 -5.79 -0.66 16.12
CA MET A 138 -7.15 -1.19 16.22
C MET A 138 -7.60 -1.45 17.66
N ALA A 139 -6.69 -1.90 18.53
CA ALA A 139 -6.99 -2.11 19.95
C ALA A 139 -7.35 -0.79 20.69
N TYR A 140 -7.00 0.37 20.13
CA TYR A 140 -7.39 1.69 20.62
C TYR A 140 -8.54 2.32 19.81
N GLY A 141 -9.26 1.52 19.00
CA GLY A 141 -10.37 1.98 18.17
C GLY A 141 -9.96 2.67 16.87
N GLY A 142 -8.69 2.56 16.49
CA GLY A 142 -8.19 3.02 15.19
C GLY A 142 -8.54 2.07 14.05
N GLN A 143 -8.18 2.47 12.83
CA GLN A 143 -8.45 1.71 11.61
C GLN A 143 -7.33 0.70 11.28
N GLY A 144 -6.19 0.72 11.96
CA GLY A 144 -5.01 -0.08 11.63
C GLY A 144 -4.27 0.37 10.35
N ALA A 145 -4.76 1.42 9.68
CA ALA A 145 -4.21 1.99 8.46
C ALA A 145 -4.75 3.41 8.20
N PRO A 146 -4.02 4.25 7.44
CA PRO A 146 -2.58 4.15 7.16
C PRO A 146 -1.75 4.55 8.39
N LEU A 147 -0.67 3.82 8.70
CA LEU A 147 0.23 4.13 9.83
C LEU A 147 1.35 5.11 9.49
N VAL A 148 1.60 5.34 8.20
CA VAL A 148 2.65 6.23 7.67
C VAL A 148 2.48 7.73 7.97
N PRO A 149 1.29 8.31 8.26
CA PRO A 149 1.17 9.76 8.45
C PRO A 149 2.08 10.33 9.54
N ALA A 150 2.28 9.64 10.65
CA ALA A 150 3.18 10.09 11.72
C ALA A 150 4.64 10.17 11.23
N PHE A 151 5.07 9.19 10.42
CA PHE A 151 6.39 9.21 9.78
C PHE A 151 6.50 10.35 8.76
N HIS A 152 5.47 10.55 7.93
CA HIS A 152 5.43 11.66 6.97
C HIS A 152 5.53 13.02 7.68
N LEU A 153 4.82 13.22 8.80
CA LEU A 153 4.94 14.45 9.58
C LEU A 153 6.37 14.67 10.07
N ALA A 154 7.01 13.63 10.63
CA ALA A 154 8.36 13.73 11.18
C ALA A 154 9.42 14.07 10.13
N VAL A 155 9.27 13.59 8.89
CA VAL A 155 10.27 13.76 7.82
C VAL A 155 9.95 14.92 6.88
N LEU A 156 8.67 15.14 6.59
CA LEU A 156 8.20 16.02 5.51
C LEU A 156 7.35 17.18 6.01
N GLY A 157 7.03 17.25 7.32
CA GLY A 157 6.30 18.37 7.90
C GLY A 157 7.01 19.71 7.68
N HIS A 158 6.23 20.79 7.62
CA HIS A 158 6.75 22.14 7.47
C HIS A 158 6.02 23.09 8.44
N PRO A 159 6.70 24.09 9.04
CA PRO A 159 6.08 25.00 10.00
C PRO A 159 5.00 25.90 9.40
N THR A 160 5.00 26.13 8.09
CA THR A 160 4.09 27.09 7.43
C THR A 160 3.48 26.62 6.12
N GLU A 161 3.95 25.51 5.53
CA GLU A 161 3.51 25.03 4.22
C GLU A 161 2.59 23.83 4.43
N LYS A 162 1.39 23.83 3.84
CA LYS A 162 0.51 22.67 3.80
C LYS A 162 1.07 21.70 2.77
N ARG A 163 1.49 20.55 3.27
CA ARG A 163 1.98 19.46 2.43
C ARG A 163 0.99 18.31 2.50
N ILE A 164 0.72 17.70 1.36
CA ILE A 164 0.00 16.44 1.30
C ILE A 164 0.95 15.41 0.70
N VAL A 165 1.11 14.29 1.39
CA VAL A 165 1.83 13.13 0.84
C VAL A 165 0.79 12.18 0.28
N LEU A 166 0.89 11.87 -1.01
CA LEU A 166 0.01 10.96 -1.72
C LEU A 166 0.78 9.69 -2.06
N ASN A 167 0.34 8.55 -1.55
CA ASN A 167 0.83 7.24 -1.98
C ASN A 167 -0.17 6.61 -2.94
N ILE A 168 0.28 6.25 -4.15
CA ILE A 168 -0.54 5.54 -5.15
C ILE A 168 -0.07 4.08 -5.23
N GLY A 169 -0.58 3.26 -4.31
CA GLY A 169 -0.37 1.81 -4.27
C GLY A 169 -1.48 1.06 -5.00
N GLY A 170 -1.89 -0.11 -4.49
CA GLY A 170 -3.13 -0.77 -4.93
C GLY A 170 -4.36 0.05 -4.55
N ILE A 171 -4.35 0.57 -3.32
CA ILE A 171 -5.22 1.64 -2.80
C ILE A 171 -4.40 2.93 -2.75
N ALA A 172 -5.04 4.06 -3.05
CA ALA A 172 -4.44 5.38 -2.91
C ALA A 172 -4.76 5.94 -1.53
N ASN A 173 -3.76 6.57 -0.90
CA ASN A 173 -3.92 7.13 0.45
C ASN A 173 -3.15 8.44 0.59
N ILE A 174 -3.68 9.35 1.41
CA ILE A 174 -3.06 10.65 1.66
C ILE A 174 -2.62 10.79 3.13
N SER A 175 -1.61 11.61 3.36
CA SER A 175 -1.24 12.14 4.67
C SER A 175 -1.27 13.66 4.62
N LEU A 176 -2.11 14.25 5.46
CA LEU A 176 -2.33 15.68 5.56
C LEU A 176 -1.34 16.26 6.58
N LEU A 177 -0.31 16.95 6.09
CA LEU A 177 0.71 17.61 6.91
C LEU A 177 0.42 19.11 6.94
N LEU A 178 -0.59 19.48 7.74
CA LEU A 178 -1.07 20.85 7.82
C LEU A 178 -0.49 21.53 9.07
N PRO A 179 0.14 22.72 8.95
CA PRO A 179 0.67 23.45 10.09
C PRO A 179 -0.38 23.70 11.18
N GLY A 180 -0.03 23.40 12.44
CA GLY A 180 -0.90 23.63 13.59
C GLY A 180 -2.09 22.67 13.72
N VAL A 181 -2.25 21.71 12.80
CA VAL A 181 -3.32 20.70 12.84
C VAL A 181 -2.70 19.34 13.12
N ALA A 182 -3.40 18.51 13.91
CA ALA A 182 -3.00 17.12 14.12
C ALA A 182 -2.94 16.39 12.77
N VAL A 183 -1.86 15.61 12.57
CA VAL A 183 -1.69 14.85 11.33
C VAL A 183 -2.85 13.87 11.15
N LYS A 184 -3.35 13.80 9.92
CA LYS A 184 -4.40 12.87 9.50
C LYS A 184 -3.92 12.11 8.29
N GLY A 185 -4.43 10.90 8.11
CA GLY A 185 -4.28 10.16 6.87
C GLY A 185 -5.39 9.15 6.74
N TYR A 186 -5.76 8.87 5.50
CA TYR A 186 -6.85 7.98 5.15
C TYR A 186 -6.75 7.59 3.68
N ASP A 187 -7.51 6.58 3.30
CA ASP A 187 -7.54 6.07 1.94
C ASP A 187 -8.53 6.89 1.10
N THR A 188 -8.12 7.31 -0.10
CA THR A 188 -8.95 8.10 -1.01
C THR A 188 -9.85 7.21 -1.86
N GLY A 189 -9.45 5.95 -2.08
CA GLY A 189 -10.13 4.99 -2.94
C GLY A 189 -9.13 4.09 -3.69
N PRO A 190 -9.51 3.52 -4.84
CA PRO A 190 -8.63 2.68 -5.62
C PRO A 190 -7.40 3.47 -6.11
N GLY A 191 -6.25 2.80 -6.12
CA GLY A 191 -5.02 3.28 -6.76
C GLY A 191 -4.81 2.55 -8.08
N ASN A 192 -3.84 1.62 -8.11
CA ASN A 192 -3.53 0.80 -9.28
C ASN A 192 -4.30 -0.53 -9.33
N MET A 193 -4.92 -1.00 -8.25
CA MET A 193 -5.36 -2.41 -8.20
C MET A 193 -6.43 -2.77 -9.23
N LEU A 194 -7.38 -1.87 -9.51
CA LEU A 194 -8.41 -2.08 -10.53
C LEU A 194 -7.80 -2.01 -11.94
N LEU A 195 -6.89 -1.06 -12.17
CA LEU A 195 -6.14 -0.91 -13.42
C LEU A 195 -5.32 -2.16 -13.75
N ASP A 196 -4.60 -2.68 -12.76
CA ASP A 196 -3.73 -3.83 -12.91
C ASP A 196 -4.59 -5.11 -13.14
N SER A 197 -5.70 -5.24 -12.42
CA SER A 197 -6.64 -6.37 -12.60
C SER A 197 -7.29 -6.36 -13.99
N TRP A 198 -7.74 -5.19 -14.45
CA TRP A 198 -8.35 -5.04 -15.77
C TRP A 198 -7.36 -5.30 -16.91
N ASN A 199 -6.15 -4.76 -16.78
CA ASN A 199 -5.06 -5.00 -17.71
C ASN A 199 -4.65 -6.48 -17.78
N TRP A 200 -4.62 -7.18 -16.64
CA TRP A 200 -4.37 -8.61 -16.63
C TRP A 200 -5.42 -9.41 -17.43
N VAL A 201 -6.71 -9.07 -17.26
CA VAL A 201 -7.81 -9.75 -17.95
C VAL A 201 -7.73 -9.59 -19.47
N HIS A 202 -7.34 -8.42 -19.97
CA HIS A 202 -7.38 -8.11 -21.40
C HIS A 202 -6.03 -8.29 -22.13
N ASN A 203 -4.92 -7.98 -21.46
CA ASN A 203 -3.60 -7.93 -22.08
C ASN A 203 -2.64 -9.00 -21.55
N GLN A 204 -3.03 -9.75 -20.50
CA GLN A 204 -2.18 -10.76 -19.85
C GLN A 204 -0.83 -10.22 -19.35
N THR A 205 -0.76 -8.91 -19.09
CA THR A 205 0.39 -8.23 -18.49
C THR A 205 0.03 -7.75 -17.08
N ALA A 206 1.05 -7.65 -16.21
CA ALA A 206 0.81 -7.39 -14.78
C ALA A 206 0.25 -5.99 -14.49
N TYR A 207 0.56 -5.01 -15.35
CA TYR A 207 0.08 -3.63 -15.26
C TYR A 207 0.15 -2.97 -16.63
N ASP A 208 -0.58 -1.88 -16.79
CA ASP A 208 -0.51 -1.00 -17.95
C ASP A 208 0.73 -0.10 -17.85
N ASP A 209 1.75 -0.43 -18.65
CA ASP A 209 3.05 0.24 -18.61
C ASP A 209 2.94 1.67 -19.12
N ASN A 210 3.26 2.63 -18.25
CA ASN A 210 3.09 4.06 -18.50
C ASN A 210 1.71 4.44 -19.06
N GLY A 211 0.66 3.69 -18.71
CA GLY A 211 -0.70 4.04 -19.16
C GLY A 211 -0.90 3.97 -20.67
N GLN A 212 -0.03 3.26 -21.40
CA GLN A 212 -0.08 3.23 -22.86
C GLN A 212 -1.40 2.68 -23.37
N TRP A 213 -1.96 1.67 -22.70
CA TRP A 213 -3.26 1.12 -23.09
C TRP A 213 -4.40 2.06 -22.72
N ALA A 214 -4.41 2.59 -21.49
CA ALA A 214 -5.37 3.62 -21.08
C ALA A 214 -5.42 4.80 -22.06
N ALA A 215 -4.27 5.24 -22.56
CA ALA A 215 -4.15 6.36 -23.50
C ALA A 215 -4.75 6.09 -24.89
N THR A 216 -5.03 4.84 -25.24
CA THR A 216 -5.74 4.48 -26.49
C THR A 216 -7.26 4.55 -26.37
N GLY A 217 -7.79 4.53 -25.15
CA GLY A 217 -9.22 4.63 -24.88
C GLY A 217 -9.67 6.06 -24.63
N ASN A 218 -10.98 6.24 -24.54
CA ASN A 218 -11.63 7.47 -24.12
C ASN A 218 -12.31 7.26 -22.77
N VAL A 219 -12.27 8.29 -21.92
CA VAL A 219 -12.98 8.26 -20.63
C VAL A 219 -14.48 8.17 -20.91
N ASN A 220 -15.11 7.11 -20.40
CA ASN A 220 -16.56 6.94 -20.42
C ASN A 220 -17.17 7.69 -19.22
N THR A 221 -17.69 8.89 -19.46
CA THR A 221 -18.26 9.77 -18.42
C THR A 221 -19.40 9.12 -17.64
N GLN A 222 -20.23 8.29 -18.28
CA GLN A 222 -21.35 7.62 -17.62
C GLN A 222 -20.84 6.58 -16.61
N LEU A 223 -19.88 5.75 -17.02
CA LEU A 223 -19.25 4.76 -16.14
C LEU A 223 -18.47 5.44 -15.00
N LEU A 224 -17.77 6.54 -15.29
CA LEU A 224 -17.06 7.31 -14.27
C LEU A 224 -18.00 7.84 -13.19
N GLN A 225 -19.13 8.44 -13.60
CA GLN A 225 -20.13 8.97 -12.68
C GLN A 225 -20.79 7.85 -11.86
N GLU A 226 -21.09 6.71 -12.48
CA GLU A 226 -21.64 5.54 -11.79
C GLU A 226 -20.67 5.03 -10.71
N MET A 227 -19.38 4.92 -11.03
CA MET A 227 -18.35 4.51 -10.07
C MET A 227 -18.15 5.52 -8.94
N LEU A 228 -18.11 6.83 -9.25
CA LEU A 228 -17.95 7.90 -8.26
C LEU A 228 -19.17 8.05 -7.33
N ALA A 229 -20.34 7.56 -7.73
CA ALA A 229 -21.53 7.53 -6.90
C ALA A 229 -21.48 6.45 -5.79
N ASP A 230 -20.45 5.60 -5.78
CA ASP A 230 -20.25 4.61 -4.73
C ASP A 230 -20.14 5.29 -3.34
N PRO A 231 -20.85 4.78 -2.30
CA PRO A 231 -20.88 5.40 -0.98
C PRO A 231 -19.50 5.64 -0.36
N TYR A 232 -18.49 4.82 -0.69
CA TYR A 232 -17.13 4.97 -0.17
C TYR A 232 -16.54 6.37 -0.42
N PHE A 233 -16.78 6.94 -1.60
CA PHE A 233 -16.21 8.23 -1.98
C PHE A 233 -16.78 9.39 -1.17
N SER A 234 -18.04 9.29 -0.73
CA SER A 234 -18.72 10.30 0.10
C SER A 234 -18.45 10.17 1.61
N ARG A 235 -17.89 9.04 2.07
CA ARG A 235 -17.56 8.83 3.49
C ARG A 235 -16.51 9.85 3.99
N SER A 236 -16.73 10.38 5.19
CA SER A 236 -15.77 11.23 5.91
C SER A 236 -14.60 10.42 6.47
N ALA A 237 -13.43 11.04 6.60
CA ALA A 237 -12.30 10.46 7.32
C ALA A 237 -12.57 10.38 8.85
N PRO A 238 -11.96 9.43 9.59
CA PRO A 238 -11.02 8.41 9.12
C PRO A 238 -11.73 7.30 8.33
N LYS A 239 -11.12 6.86 7.24
CA LYS A 239 -11.56 5.73 6.44
C LYS A 239 -10.36 4.99 5.87
N SER A 240 -10.41 3.66 5.87
CA SER A 240 -9.47 2.82 5.14
C SER A 240 -10.21 1.76 4.34
N THR A 241 -9.53 1.15 3.39
CA THR A 241 -10.10 0.12 2.51
C THR A 241 -9.00 -0.75 1.92
N GLY A 242 -9.40 -1.73 1.13
CA GLY A 242 -8.52 -2.70 0.54
C GLY A 242 -9.18 -3.46 -0.60
N ARG A 243 -8.62 -4.64 -0.87
CA ARG A 243 -9.05 -5.52 -1.96
C ARG A 243 -10.39 -6.19 -1.65
N GLU A 244 -10.75 -6.26 -0.38
CA GLU A 244 -12.04 -6.73 0.09
C GLU A 244 -13.20 -5.87 -0.45
N TYR A 245 -12.98 -4.56 -0.66
CA TYR A 245 -13.98 -3.64 -1.21
C TYR A 245 -13.77 -3.37 -2.71
N PHE A 246 -12.62 -2.81 -3.07
CA PHE A 246 -12.30 -2.48 -4.47
C PHE A 246 -11.65 -3.68 -5.18
N ASN A 247 -12.45 -4.43 -5.93
CA ASN A 247 -12.02 -5.63 -6.65
C ASN A 247 -12.76 -5.78 -8.00
N THR A 248 -12.44 -6.86 -8.71
CA THR A 248 -13.03 -7.18 -10.02
C THR A 248 -14.55 -7.34 -9.95
N GLN A 249 -15.10 -7.85 -8.84
CA GLN A 249 -16.56 -7.98 -8.67
C GLN A 249 -17.21 -6.59 -8.56
N TRP A 250 -16.60 -5.67 -7.80
CA TRP A 250 -17.02 -4.27 -7.72
C TRP A 250 -17.02 -3.60 -9.10
N LEU A 251 -15.97 -3.81 -9.90
CA LEU A 251 -15.88 -3.26 -11.25
C LEU A 251 -16.97 -3.83 -12.18
N HIS A 252 -17.19 -5.15 -12.16
CA HIS A 252 -18.23 -5.78 -12.97
C HIS A 252 -19.65 -5.34 -12.59
N TYR A 253 -19.90 -5.07 -11.31
CA TYR A 253 -21.17 -4.53 -10.85
C TYR A 253 -21.50 -3.18 -11.51
N HIS A 254 -20.52 -2.28 -11.62
CA HIS A 254 -20.70 -0.98 -12.28
C HIS A 254 -20.76 -1.11 -13.81
N LEU A 255 -19.93 -1.97 -14.42
CA LEU A 255 -19.98 -2.24 -15.86
C LEU A 255 -21.33 -2.82 -16.32
N ALA A 256 -21.98 -3.63 -15.49
CA ALA A 256 -23.30 -4.19 -15.82
C ALA A 256 -24.39 -3.11 -16.00
N LYS A 257 -24.20 -1.91 -15.43
CA LYS A 257 -25.13 -0.79 -15.54
C LYS A 257 -24.85 0.12 -16.75
N VAL A 258 -23.66 0.01 -17.33
CA VAL A 258 -23.23 0.78 -18.50
C VAL A 258 -22.75 -0.21 -19.57
N PRO A 259 -23.67 -0.79 -20.37
CA PRO A 259 -23.31 -1.81 -21.34
C PRO A 259 -22.50 -1.24 -22.52
N ASN A 260 -21.76 -2.12 -23.20
CA ASN A 260 -21.00 -1.84 -24.44
C ASN A 260 -19.86 -0.82 -24.33
N VAL A 261 -19.19 -0.75 -23.17
CA VAL A 261 -17.94 0.04 -23.03
C VAL A 261 -16.76 -0.79 -23.54
N PHE A 262 -15.94 -0.21 -24.40
CA PHE A 262 -14.74 -0.88 -24.91
C PHE A 262 -13.71 -1.09 -23.79
N PRO A 263 -12.92 -2.18 -23.81
CA PRO A 263 -11.94 -2.46 -22.76
C PRO A 263 -10.93 -1.34 -22.49
N GLU A 264 -10.42 -0.70 -23.54
CA GLU A 264 -9.52 0.45 -23.47
C GLU A 264 -10.20 1.68 -22.85
N ASP A 265 -11.49 1.89 -23.13
CA ASP A 265 -12.28 2.98 -22.52
C ASP A 265 -12.50 2.73 -21.03
N VAL A 266 -12.75 1.48 -20.62
CA VAL A 266 -12.81 1.11 -19.19
C VAL A 266 -11.47 1.39 -18.52
N GLN A 267 -10.35 1.03 -19.15
CA GLN A 267 -9.01 1.31 -18.61
C GLN A 267 -8.77 2.82 -18.45
N ALA A 268 -9.09 3.62 -19.47
CA ALA A 268 -9.02 5.08 -19.42
C ALA A 268 -9.89 5.66 -18.28
N THR A 269 -11.10 5.13 -18.13
CA THR A 269 -12.06 5.57 -17.11
C THR A 269 -11.59 5.23 -15.69
N LEU A 270 -10.95 4.08 -15.50
CA LEU A 270 -10.35 3.69 -14.21
C LEU A 270 -9.18 4.61 -13.81
N VAL A 271 -8.38 5.08 -14.78
CA VAL A 271 -7.32 6.07 -14.53
C VAL A 271 -7.94 7.36 -14.02
N GLU A 272 -8.97 7.84 -14.71
CA GLU A 272 -9.67 9.08 -14.34
C GLU A 272 -10.37 8.96 -12.97
N LEU A 273 -10.96 7.80 -12.65
CA LEU A 273 -11.54 7.52 -11.33
C LEU A 273 -10.51 7.71 -10.20
N THR A 274 -9.32 7.14 -10.36
CA THR A 274 -8.22 7.29 -9.39
C THR A 274 -7.79 8.75 -9.28
N ALA A 275 -7.59 9.44 -10.41
CA ALA A 275 -7.16 10.84 -10.41
C ALA A 275 -8.20 11.77 -9.74
N ILE A 276 -9.47 11.68 -10.12
CA ILE A 276 -10.55 12.51 -9.59
C ILE A 276 -10.77 12.24 -8.10
N SER A 277 -10.83 10.98 -7.68
CA SER A 277 -11.06 10.65 -6.27
C SER A 277 -9.94 11.20 -5.37
N ILE A 278 -8.69 11.17 -5.82
CA ILE A 278 -7.56 11.80 -5.14
C ILE A 278 -7.72 13.33 -5.10
N ALA A 279 -7.96 13.95 -6.27
CA ALA A 279 -8.07 15.40 -6.39
C ALA A 279 -9.20 15.97 -5.51
N GLN A 280 -10.37 15.32 -5.51
CA GLN A 280 -11.49 15.67 -4.65
C GLN A 280 -11.12 15.64 -3.16
N GLN A 281 -10.36 14.62 -2.71
CA GLN A 281 -9.93 14.52 -1.31
C GLN A 281 -8.88 15.58 -0.96
N VAL A 282 -7.99 15.96 -1.88
CA VAL A 282 -7.07 17.09 -1.70
C VAL A 282 -7.85 18.40 -1.55
N GLN A 283 -8.81 18.66 -2.43
CA GLN A 283 -9.62 19.89 -2.40
C GLN A 283 -10.53 19.95 -1.17
N LEU A 284 -11.10 18.83 -0.73
CA LEU A 284 -11.91 18.75 0.50
C LEU A 284 -11.15 19.22 1.75
N ASN A 285 -9.81 19.12 1.74
CA ASN A 285 -8.94 19.61 2.82
C ASN A 285 -8.41 21.03 2.59
N GLY A 286 -8.98 21.78 1.65
CA GLY A 286 -8.58 23.14 1.33
C GLY A 286 -7.29 23.23 0.52
N GLY A 287 -6.97 22.18 -0.26
CA GLY A 287 -5.79 22.11 -1.12
C GLY A 287 -4.47 22.00 -0.37
N CYS A 288 -3.38 22.14 -1.10
CA CYS A 288 -2.02 22.18 -0.56
C CYS A 288 -1.10 23.03 -1.45
N GLU A 289 -0.09 23.65 -0.87
CA GLU A 289 0.96 24.30 -1.67
C GLU A 289 1.91 23.26 -2.28
N ARG A 290 1.98 22.05 -1.71
CA ARG A 290 2.83 20.97 -2.23
C ARG A 290 2.21 19.59 -2.05
N LEU A 291 2.04 18.90 -3.18
CA LEU A 291 1.67 17.50 -3.26
C LEU A 291 2.93 16.64 -3.51
N LEU A 292 3.26 15.76 -2.57
CA LEU A 292 4.41 14.87 -2.63
C LEU A 292 3.93 13.46 -2.97
N VAL A 293 4.18 13.01 -4.20
CA VAL A 293 3.66 11.73 -4.69
C VAL A 293 4.70 10.60 -4.52
N CYS A 294 4.27 9.47 -3.98
CA CYS A 294 5.05 8.24 -3.84
C CYS A 294 4.23 7.00 -4.24
N GLY A 295 4.85 5.82 -4.17
CA GLY A 295 4.23 4.55 -4.59
C GLY A 295 4.41 4.24 -6.09
N GLY A 296 3.93 3.07 -6.52
CA GLY A 296 4.09 2.58 -7.89
C GLY A 296 3.43 3.47 -8.95
N GLY A 297 2.30 4.11 -8.60
CA GLY A 297 1.61 5.04 -9.50
C GLY A 297 2.39 6.32 -9.80
N ALA A 298 3.32 6.73 -8.94
CA ALA A 298 4.15 7.93 -9.15
C ALA A 298 5.09 7.81 -10.37
N LYS A 299 5.38 6.58 -10.83
CA LYS A 299 6.23 6.34 -12.00
C LYS A 299 5.49 6.43 -13.33
N LYS A 300 4.15 6.33 -13.33
CA LYS A 300 3.29 6.37 -14.54
C LYS A 300 3.05 7.83 -14.95
N ARG A 301 4.09 8.49 -15.48
CA ARG A 301 4.18 9.96 -15.72
C ARG A 301 3.18 10.55 -16.73
N SER A 302 2.50 9.75 -17.54
CA SER A 302 1.60 10.21 -18.61
C SER A 302 0.14 10.40 -18.19
N ASN A 303 -0.31 9.81 -17.09
CA ASN A 303 -1.75 9.64 -16.84
C ASN A 303 -2.39 10.64 -15.88
N TYR A 304 -1.62 11.34 -15.04
CA TYR A 304 -2.16 12.25 -14.03
C TYR A 304 -2.02 13.74 -14.39
N ALA A 305 -1.28 14.05 -15.47
CA ALA A 305 -0.97 15.43 -15.85
C ALA A 305 -2.15 16.18 -16.47
N SER A 306 -3.21 15.48 -16.91
CA SER A 306 -4.41 16.09 -17.48
C SER A 306 -5.45 16.52 -16.43
N SER A 307 -5.33 16.05 -15.18
CA SER A 307 -6.39 16.18 -14.16
C SER A 307 -5.89 16.72 -12.81
N CYS A 308 -4.63 17.17 -12.71
CA CYS A 308 -4.04 17.82 -11.53
C CYS A 308 -3.77 19.31 -11.76
#